data_AF-H3NFB3-F1
#
_entry.id   AF-H3NFB3-F1
#
_cell.length_a   1.000
_cell.length_b   1.000
_cell.length_c   1.000
_cell.angle_alpha   90.00
_cell.angle_beta   90.00
_cell.angle_gamma   90.00
#
_symmetry.space_group_name_H-M   'P 1'
#
loop_
_entity.id
_entity.type
_entity.pdbx_description
1 polymer ?
#
loop_
_entity_poly.entity_id
_entity_poly.type
_entity_poly.pdbx_seq_one_letter_code
_entity_poly.pdbx_strand_id
1 'polypeptide(L)'
;MSYISTIFWWFIIINSTLAIFTIFRDKTRDIASIWAWLLALIMLPGIGFIAYLFFGRGMSDKDIYDIKQQDQIGLRELKDTLTERYEHQHEARDEVFSNNKKEMVSLFQGLDNAALTRDNEVDIYSDGKEKFDQLLEDIKQAKHHIHLVYYIFRGDKIGRAIVDALEEKANQGVEVRVLYDPVGTRWMTRSFFKKLKSFGGQACPSFGERMHILNMRLNYRNHRKIVVIDGKIGYTGGFNVGDDYLGEYPEMGYWRDTHVRIVGNGVLPLQTRFLTDWNASADEAQQVPYDNQYFPIQETTGDVDLQIVSSGPDSTEQQIKKGFIKMISLARESVYIQTPYLVPDDAVLETIDIASKSGVEVHVMIPNKPDHPFIYQATLSYAEQLVEYGAHVHIYDGGFLHAKTIIVDDEMLSIGTANFDIRSFKLNFEVNTFMYSEKLAQAYHAQYMSDLQHAYELTPDIIANYSLWERFKQQFSRLFSPIL
;
A
#
# COMPACT_ATOMS: atom_id res chain seq x y z
N MET A 1 -52.78 8.34 21.94
CA MET A 1 -51.47 8.60 21.32
C MET A 1 -51.67 9.59 20.18
N SER A 2 -50.92 10.69 20.11
CA SER A 2 -51.06 11.65 19.00
C SER A 2 -50.60 10.99 17.70
N TYR A 3 -51.18 11.39 16.56
CA TYR A 3 -50.76 10.90 15.24
C TYR A 3 -49.23 11.00 15.02
N ILE A 4 -48.60 12.02 15.62
CA ILE A 4 -47.14 12.24 15.60
C ILE A 4 -46.39 11.09 16.27
N SER A 5 -46.86 10.60 17.43
CA SER A 5 -46.24 9.46 18.12
C SER A 5 -46.35 8.17 17.30
N THR A 6 -47.48 7.94 16.65
CA THR A 6 -47.67 6.77 15.78
C THR A 6 -46.74 6.82 14.57
N ILE A 7 -46.61 7.99 13.92
CA ILE A 7 -45.68 8.21 12.80
C ILE A 7 -44.23 7.98 13.24
N PHE A 8 -43.84 8.50 14.42
CA PHE A 8 -42.51 8.32 14.96
C PHE A 8 -42.18 6.83 15.18
N TRP A 9 -43.06 6.06 15.81
CA TRP A 9 -42.83 4.63 16.03
C TRP A 9 -42.77 3.83 14.72
N TRP A 10 -43.63 4.14 13.75
CA TRP A 10 -43.54 3.53 12.42
C TRP A 10 -42.22 3.82 11.73
N PHE A 11 -41.73 5.07 11.82
CA PHE A 11 -40.42 5.43 11.28
C PHE A 11 -39.28 4.63 11.94
N ILE A 12 -39.28 4.48 13.27
CA ILE A 12 -38.27 3.68 13.98
C ILE A 12 -38.34 2.20 13.59
N ILE A 13 -39.54 1.62 13.47
CA ILE A 13 -39.74 0.22 13.06
C ILE A 13 -39.19 0.03 11.64
N ILE A 14 -39.60 0.88 10.69
CA ILE A 14 -39.14 0.81 9.30
C ILE A 14 -37.62 0.96 9.23
N ASN A 15 -37.04 1.95 9.93
CA ASN A 15 -35.60 2.15 9.99
C ASN A 15 -34.87 0.93 10.54
N SER A 16 -35.36 0.33 11.63
CA SER A 16 -34.76 -0.85 12.26
C SER A 16 -34.85 -2.10 11.37
N THR A 17 -35.99 -2.32 10.71
CA THR A 17 -36.16 -3.41 9.76
C THR A 17 -35.23 -3.25 8.56
N LEU A 18 -35.13 -2.03 8.00
CA LEU A 18 -34.19 -1.74 6.93
C LEU A 18 -32.73 -1.92 7.38
N ALA A 19 -32.40 -1.56 8.63
CA ALA A 19 -31.04 -1.70 9.16
C ALA A 19 -30.62 -3.17 9.22
N ILE A 20 -31.48 -4.02 9.77
CA ILE A 20 -31.26 -5.48 9.80
C ILE A 20 -31.14 -6.02 8.37
N PHE A 21 -32.10 -5.71 7.48
CA PHE A 21 -32.04 -6.19 6.11
C PHE A 21 -30.76 -5.75 5.37
N THR A 22 -30.33 -4.50 5.56
CA THR A 22 -29.15 -3.93 4.90
C THR A 22 -27.87 -4.62 5.35
N ILE A 23 -27.71 -4.86 6.65
CA ILE A 23 -26.49 -5.46 7.20
C ILE A 23 -26.42 -6.96 6.93
N PHE A 24 -27.52 -7.70 7.11
CA PHE A 24 -27.54 -9.15 6.91
C PHE A 24 -27.53 -9.57 5.43
N ARG A 25 -27.76 -8.64 4.51
CA ARG A 25 -27.54 -8.88 3.07
C ARG A 25 -26.06 -9.02 2.75
N ASP A 26 -25.18 -8.38 3.51
CA ASP A 26 -23.74 -8.37 3.28
C ASP A 26 -23.06 -9.51 4.07
N LYS A 27 -22.76 -10.62 3.38
CA LYS A 27 -22.31 -11.87 4.01
C LYS A 27 -20.81 -11.91 4.35
N THR A 28 -20.04 -10.91 3.94
CA THR A 28 -18.57 -10.94 4.02
C THR A 28 -17.99 -10.08 5.14
N ARG A 29 -18.84 -9.40 5.92
CA ARG A 29 -18.40 -8.57 7.06
C ARG A 29 -18.03 -9.41 8.27
N ASP A 30 -17.00 -8.97 8.97
CA ASP A 30 -16.71 -9.46 10.31
C ASP A 30 -17.84 -9.06 11.28
N ILE A 31 -18.00 -9.87 12.32
CA ILE A 31 -19.08 -9.77 13.30
C ILE A 31 -19.05 -8.41 14.03
N ALA A 32 -17.85 -7.89 14.32
CA ALA A 32 -17.69 -6.59 14.97
C ALA A 32 -18.24 -5.46 14.09
N SER A 33 -17.91 -5.46 12.80
CA SER A 33 -18.43 -4.50 11.82
C SER A 33 -19.96 -4.59 11.65
N ILE A 34 -20.52 -5.80 11.68
CA ILE A 34 -21.98 -6.03 11.66
C ILE A 34 -22.64 -5.33 12.85
N TRP A 35 -22.15 -5.56 14.07
CA TRP A 35 -22.70 -4.94 15.27
C TRP A 35 -22.51 -3.42 15.29
N ALA A 36 -21.34 -2.92 14.90
CA ALA A 36 -21.07 -1.48 14.85
C ALA A 36 -22.06 -0.75 13.93
N TRP A 37 -22.28 -1.28 12.72
CA TRP A 37 -23.23 -0.68 11.79
C TRP A 37 -24.68 -0.87 12.20
N LEU A 38 -25.04 -2.02 12.76
CA LEU A 38 -26.39 -2.26 13.27
C LEU A 38 -26.71 -1.27 14.41
N LEU A 39 -25.75 -1.03 15.32
CA LEU A 39 -25.88 -0.02 16.37
C LEU A 39 -26.02 1.38 15.77
N ALA A 40 -25.14 1.77 14.85
CA ALA A 40 -25.18 3.09 14.22
C ALA A 40 -26.50 3.35 13.48
N LEU A 41 -26.99 2.36 12.71
CA LEU A 41 -28.23 2.46 11.94
C LEU A 41 -29.48 2.53 12.83
N ILE A 42 -29.49 1.82 13.96
CA ILE A 42 -30.63 1.81 14.89
C ILE A 42 -30.61 3.05 15.79
N MET A 43 -29.44 3.44 16.33
CA MET A 43 -29.30 4.56 17.26
C MET A 43 -29.41 5.92 16.58
N LEU A 44 -29.07 6.01 15.29
CA LEU A 44 -29.16 7.25 14.51
C LEU A 44 -30.08 7.05 13.29
N PRO A 45 -31.42 6.98 13.47
CA PRO A 45 -32.35 6.78 12.37
C PRO A 45 -32.17 7.78 11.22
N GLY A 46 -32.12 7.29 9.99
CA GLY A 46 -31.83 8.10 8.79
C GLY A 46 -30.36 8.55 8.65
N ILE A 47 -29.77 9.18 9.67
CA ILE A 47 -28.37 9.64 9.66
C ILE A 47 -27.40 8.45 9.52
N GLY A 48 -27.66 7.36 10.24
CA GLY A 48 -26.88 6.13 10.15
C GLY A 48 -26.88 5.55 8.74
N PHE A 49 -27.98 5.68 7.99
CA PHE A 49 -28.04 5.26 6.58
C PHE A 49 -27.21 6.17 5.67
N ILE A 50 -27.21 7.48 5.93
CA ILE A 50 -26.33 8.41 5.22
C ILE A 50 -24.87 8.02 5.49
N ALA A 51 -24.48 7.81 6.74
CA ALA A 51 -23.14 7.35 7.10
C ALA A 51 -22.79 5.99 6.46
N TYR A 52 -23.73 5.04 6.46
CA TYR A 52 -23.56 3.73 5.85
C TYR A 52 -23.35 3.82 4.33
N LEU A 53 -24.01 4.76 3.65
CA LEU A 53 -23.79 4.96 2.23
C LEU A 53 -22.34 5.35 1.93
N PHE A 54 -21.70 6.19 2.75
CA PHE A 54 -20.34 6.68 2.51
C PHE A 54 -19.22 5.77 3.05
N PHE A 55 -19.44 5.15 4.22
CA PHE A 55 -18.42 4.38 4.96
C PHE A 55 -18.81 2.92 5.16
N GLY A 56 -20.09 2.60 5.04
CA GLY A 56 -20.56 1.23 5.24
C GLY A 56 -20.34 0.40 4.00
N ARG A 57 -20.74 0.89 2.83
CA ARG A 57 -20.83 0.11 1.58
C ARG A 57 -19.48 -0.47 1.11
N GLY A 58 -19.49 -1.76 0.76
CA GLY A 58 -18.35 -2.44 0.16
C GLY A 58 -18.06 -2.04 -1.30
N MET A 59 -16.96 -2.53 -1.87
CA MET A 59 -16.78 -2.47 -3.33
C MET A 59 -17.89 -3.27 -4.03
N SER A 60 -18.29 -2.82 -5.23
CA SER A 60 -19.30 -3.53 -6.00
C SER A 60 -18.76 -4.88 -6.45
N ASP A 61 -19.60 -5.91 -6.39
CA ASP A 61 -19.30 -7.24 -6.95
C ASP A 61 -18.85 -7.15 -8.41
N LYS A 62 -19.36 -6.16 -9.17
CA LYS A 62 -18.92 -5.91 -10.55
C LYS A 62 -17.47 -5.44 -10.61
N ASP A 63 -17.09 -4.45 -9.82
CA ASP A 63 -15.71 -3.92 -9.87
C ASP A 63 -14.71 -4.97 -9.36
N ILE A 64 -15.08 -5.73 -8.32
CA ILE A 64 -14.29 -6.87 -7.85
C ILE A 64 -14.15 -7.92 -8.95
N TYR A 65 -15.25 -8.22 -9.67
CA TYR A 65 -15.23 -9.17 -10.78
C TYR A 65 -14.34 -8.69 -11.92
N ASP A 66 -14.48 -7.43 -12.34
CA ASP A 66 -13.69 -6.84 -13.43
C ASP A 66 -12.19 -6.85 -13.09
N ILE A 67 -11.81 -6.49 -11.85
CA ILE A 67 -10.43 -6.58 -11.37
C ILE A 67 -9.94 -8.04 -11.41
N LYS A 68 -10.71 -8.99 -10.85
CA LYS A 68 -10.31 -10.41 -10.83
C LYS A 68 -10.15 -11.00 -12.23
N GLN A 69 -11.02 -10.64 -13.16
CA GLN A 69 -10.90 -11.08 -14.56
C GLN A 69 -9.59 -10.58 -15.17
N GLN A 70 -9.28 -9.29 -15.00
CA GLN A 70 -8.02 -8.72 -15.50
C GLN A 70 -6.79 -9.33 -14.83
N ASP A 71 -6.84 -9.55 -13.52
CA ASP A 71 -5.77 -10.16 -12.74
C ASP A 71 -5.48 -11.60 -13.19
N GLN A 72 -6.52 -12.41 -13.44
CA GLN A 72 -6.38 -13.76 -13.98
C GLN A 72 -5.71 -13.78 -15.37
N ILE A 73 -6.10 -12.86 -16.25
CA ILE A 73 -5.49 -12.74 -17.59
C ILE A 73 -4.02 -12.34 -17.46
N GLY A 74 -3.74 -11.31 -16.65
CA GLY A 74 -2.41 -10.78 -16.47
C GLY A 74 -1.44 -11.76 -15.81
N LEU A 75 -1.89 -12.49 -14.79
CA LEU A 75 -1.09 -13.52 -14.11
C LEU A 75 -0.80 -14.70 -15.02
N ARG A 76 -1.77 -15.12 -15.84
CA ARG A 76 -1.57 -16.16 -16.83
C ARG A 76 -0.50 -15.75 -17.84
N GLU A 77 -0.61 -14.55 -18.41
CA GLU A 77 0.36 -14.06 -19.39
C GLU A 77 1.76 -13.93 -18.80
N LEU A 78 1.86 -13.37 -17.58
CA LEU A 78 3.12 -13.29 -16.84
C LEU A 78 3.73 -14.68 -16.63
N LYS A 79 2.91 -15.65 -16.21
CA LYS A 79 3.37 -17.02 -16.02
C LYS A 79 3.86 -17.63 -17.33
N ASP A 80 3.10 -17.49 -18.42
CA ASP A 80 3.47 -18.02 -19.74
C ASP A 80 4.82 -17.41 -20.18
N THR A 81 4.97 -16.09 -20.06
CA THR A 81 6.21 -15.35 -20.40
C THR A 81 7.41 -15.79 -19.55
N LEU A 82 7.22 -16.03 -18.24
CA LEU A 82 8.30 -16.42 -17.34
C LEU A 82 8.64 -17.93 -17.45
N THR A 83 7.64 -18.79 -17.64
CA THR A 83 7.82 -20.25 -17.74
C THR A 83 8.67 -20.63 -18.94
N GLU A 84 8.48 -19.95 -20.09
CA GLU A 84 9.28 -20.15 -21.30
C GLU A 84 10.80 -19.99 -21.09
N ARG A 85 11.23 -19.28 -20.03
CA ARG A 85 12.65 -19.04 -19.73
C ARG A 85 13.16 -19.79 -18.50
N TYR A 86 12.34 -19.97 -17.45
CA TYR A 86 12.81 -20.57 -16.19
C TYR A 86 12.95 -22.09 -16.23
N GLU A 87 12.23 -22.81 -17.10
CA GLU A 87 12.32 -24.29 -17.17
C GLU A 87 13.70 -24.81 -17.64
N HIS A 88 14.58 -23.94 -18.18
CA HIS A 88 15.86 -24.37 -18.76
C HIS A 88 17.13 -23.87 -18.07
N GLN A 89 17.08 -22.93 -17.12
CA GLN A 89 18.29 -22.20 -16.72
C GLN A 89 18.85 -22.47 -15.32
N HIS A 90 18.09 -22.89 -14.29
CA HIS A 90 18.57 -22.76 -12.89
C HIS A 90 18.26 -23.93 -11.92
N GLU A 91 18.63 -25.17 -12.24
CA GLU A 91 18.64 -26.26 -11.23
C GLU A 91 19.75 -26.09 -10.17
N ALA A 92 20.86 -25.41 -10.49
CA ALA A 92 22.04 -25.35 -9.60
C ALA A 92 21.96 -24.27 -8.50
N ARG A 93 21.06 -23.28 -8.61
CA ARG A 93 20.98 -22.14 -7.67
C ARG A 93 20.04 -22.39 -6.49
N ASP A 94 19.19 -23.40 -6.58
CA ASP A 94 18.24 -23.76 -5.52
C ASP A 94 18.92 -24.42 -4.30
N GLU A 95 20.16 -24.88 -4.42
CA GLU A 95 20.94 -25.42 -3.29
C GLU A 95 21.38 -24.33 -2.29
N VAL A 96 21.58 -23.09 -2.75
CA VAL A 96 22.04 -21.95 -1.92
C VAL A 96 20.87 -21.11 -1.38
N PHE A 97 19.66 -21.28 -1.93
CA PHE A 97 18.47 -20.56 -1.47
C PHE A 97 17.99 -21.17 -0.13
N SER A 98 18.13 -20.42 0.96
CA SER A 98 17.81 -20.92 2.32
C SER A 98 16.37 -21.42 2.42
N ASN A 99 16.12 -22.39 3.30
CA ASN A 99 14.78 -22.96 3.49
C ASN A 99 13.74 -21.87 3.84
N ASN A 100 14.13 -20.87 4.63
CA ASN A 100 13.27 -19.72 4.98
C ASN A 100 12.82 -18.95 3.72
N LYS A 101 13.75 -18.65 2.81
CA LYS A 101 13.45 -17.96 1.54
C LYS A 101 12.54 -18.82 0.65
N LYS A 102 12.74 -20.15 0.60
CA LYS A 102 11.84 -21.08 -0.13
C LYS A 102 10.41 -21.05 0.39
N GLU A 103 10.25 -21.04 1.72
CA GLU A 103 8.93 -20.98 2.35
C GLU A 103 8.18 -19.68 2.03
N MET A 104 8.88 -18.55 1.96
CA MET A 104 8.31 -17.27 1.50
C MET A 104 7.86 -17.34 0.04
N VAL A 105 8.71 -17.88 -0.83
CA VAL A 105 8.38 -18.05 -2.25
C VAL A 105 7.15 -18.92 -2.45
N SER A 106 7.11 -20.08 -1.78
CA SER A 106 5.97 -21.00 -1.83
C SER A 106 4.68 -20.37 -1.28
N LEU A 107 4.78 -19.56 -0.22
CA LEU A 107 3.62 -18.85 0.32
C LEU A 107 3.00 -17.95 -0.76
N PHE A 108 3.78 -17.09 -1.40
CA PHE A 108 3.23 -16.15 -2.36
C PHE A 108 2.82 -16.80 -3.69
N GLN A 109 3.49 -17.87 -4.11
CA GLN A 109 3.01 -18.70 -5.22
C GLN A 109 1.64 -19.32 -4.91
N GLY A 110 1.42 -19.78 -3.67
CA GLY A 110 0.15 -20.35 -3.24
C GLY A 110 -0.98 -19.33 -3.04
N LEU A 111 -0.65 -18.09 -2.67
CA LEU A 111 -1.64 -17.04 -2.39
C LEU A 111 -2.05 -16.23 -3.63
N ASP A 112 -1.09 -15.85 -4.47
CA ASP A 112 -1.29 -14.84 -5.53
C ASP A 112 -0.69 -15.26 -6.88
N ASN A 113 -0.15 -16.48 -6.99
CA ASN A 113 0.74 -16.88 -8.09
C ASN A 113 1.89 -15.87 -8.31
N ALA A 114 2.33 -15.17 -7.27
CA ALA A 114 3.37 -14.15 -7.40
C ALA A 114 4.67 -14.83 -7.86
N ALA A 115 5.12 -14.50 -9.07
CA ALA A 115 6.28 -15.14 -9.66
C ALA A 115 7.57 -14.69 -8.98
N LEU A 116 8.44 -15.65 -8.66
CA LEU A 116 9.81 -15.35 -8.27
C LEU A 116 10.57 -14.89 -9.51
N THR A 117 11.11 -13.68 -9.43
CA THR A 117 11.99 -13.13 -10.46
C THR A 117 13.40 -13.08 -9.91
N ARG A 118 14.37 -13.47 -10.74
CA ARG A 118 15.77 -13.56 -10.36
C ARG A 118 16.62 -12.56 -11.12
N ASP A 119 17.81 -12.31 -10.58
CA ASP A 119 18.87 -11.50 -11.18
C ASP A 119 18.47 -10.04 -11.46
N ASN A 120 17.60 -9.48 -10.61
CA ASN A 120 17.20 -8.09 -10.73
C ASN A 120 18.29 -7.17 -10.16
N GLU A 121 18.43 -5.99 -10.77
CA GLU A 121 19.15 -4.87 -10.18
C GLU A 121 18.14 -4.02 -9.41
N VAL A 122 18.44 -3.72 -8.14
CA VAL A 122 17.55 -2.94 -7.28
C VAL A 122 18.32 -1.84 -6.57
N ASP A 123 17.86 -0.61 -6.76
CA ASP A 123 18.34 0.57 -6.04
C ASP A 123 17.29 0.97 -5.00
N ILE A 124 17.73 1.30 -3.78
CA ILE A 124 16.87 1.80 -2.71
C ILE A 124 17.10 3.31 -2.54
N TYR A 125 16.02 4.08 -2.59
CA TYR A 125 16.03 5.51 -2.31
C TYR A 125 15.38 5.81 -0.97
N SER A 126 16.15 6.42 -0.08
CA SER A 126 15.69 6.90 1.23
C SER A 126 15.36 8.40 1.24
N ASP A 127 15.75 9.11 0.19
CA ASP A 127 15.58 10.55 0.01
C ASP A 127 14.69 10.86 -1.20
N GLY A 128 13.74 11.77 -1.00
CA GLY A 128 12.77 12.11 -2.04
C GLY A 128 13.41 12.80 -3.24
N LYS A 129 14.39 13.69 -3.01
CA LYS A 129 15.05 14.43 -4.10
C LYS A 129 15.83 13.48 -4.99
N GLU A 130 16.64 12.59 -4.40
CA GLU A 130 17.38 11.57 -5.17
C GLU A 130 16.45 10.67 -5.98
N LYS A 131 15.37 10.19 -5.35
CA LYS A 131 14.35 9.36 -6.00
C LYS A 131 13.72 10.07 -7.20
N PHE A 132 13.32 11.34 -7.04
CA PHE A 132 12.62 12.09 -8.07
C PHE A 132 13.55 12.56 -9.18
N ASP A 133 14.79 12.92 -8.86
CA ASP A 133 15.82 13.26 -9.85
C ASP A 133 16.08 12.05 -10.77
N GLN A 134 16.24 10.84 -10.20
CA GLN A 134 16.41 9.62 -11.01
C GLN A 134 15.15 9.27 -11.82
N LEU A 135 13.95 9.35 -11.21
CA LEU A 135 12.70 9.06 -11.91
C LEU A 135 12.50 9.97 -13.13
N LEU A 136 12.81 11.27 -13.00
CA LEU A 136 12.73 12.21 -14.12
C LEU A 136 13.73 11.87 -15.23
N GLU A 137 14.93 11.41 -14.87
CA GLU A 137 15.93 10.98 -15.85
C GLU A 137 15.47 9.73 -16.62
N ASP A 138 14.96 8.72 -15.92
CA ASP A 138 14.44 7.51 -16.57
C ASP A 138 13.23 7.83 -17.46
N ILE A 139 12.33 8.74 -17.03
CA ILE A 139 11.22 9.23 -17.86
C ILE A 139 11.74 9.89 -19.14
N LYS A 140 12.78 10.73 -19.06
CA LYS A 140 13.39 11.37 -20.24
C LYS A 140 14.05 10.37 -21.18
N GLN A 141 14.45 9.20 -20.68
CA GLN A 141 15.07 8.17 -21.51
C GLN A 141 14.05 7.24 -22.18
N ALA A 142 12.81 7.17 -21.67
CA ALA A 142 11.72 6.33 -22.20
C ALA A 142 11.56 6.41 -23.72
N LYS A 143 11.32 5.25 -24.35
CA LYS A 143 11.25 5.05 -25.81
C LYS A 143 9.93 4.47 -26.30
N HIS A 144 9.22 3.71 -25.48
CA HIS A 144 8.02 2.98 -25.87
C HIS A 144 6.81 3.38 -25.05
N HIS A 145 6.85 3.22 -23.73
CA HIS A 145 5.70 3.51 -22.88
C HIS A 145 6.09 3.92 -21.46
N ILE A 146 5.23 4.72 -20.84
CA ILE A 146 5.29 5.11 -19.43
C ILE A 146 3.91 4.89 -18.81
N HIS A 147 3.87 4.03 -17.82
CA HIS A 147 2.69 3.69 -17.04
C HIS A 147 2.91 4.12 -15.60
N LEU A 148 1.99 4.91 -15.05
CA LEU A 148 2.19 5.55 -13.76
C LEU A 148 0.90 5.57 -12.95
N VAL A 149 0.95 5.09 -11.71
CA VAL A 149 -0.11 5.23 -10.71
C VAL A 149 0.46 5.79 -9.42
N TYR A 150 -0.25 6.78 -8.85
CA TYR A 150 0.02 7.32 -7.52
C TYR A 150 -1.29 7.58 -6.77
N TYR A 151 -1.25 7.40 -5.46
CA TYR A 151 -2.34 7.78 -4.58
C TYR A 151 -2.48 9.30 -4.47
N ILE A 152 -1.45 9.97 -3.95
CA ILE A 152 -1.37 11.44 -3.94
C ILE A 152 -0.53 11.90 -5.13
N PHE A 153 -1.11 12.81 -5.91
CA PHE A 153 -0.42 13.53 -6.95
C PHE A 153 -0.76 15.01 -6.77
N ARG A 154 0.22 15.82 -6.37
CA ARG A 154 0.06 17.26 -6.22
C ARG A 154 0.42 17.99 -7.51
N GLY A 155 -0.18 19.15 -7.73
CA GLY A 155 0.12 20.03 -8.86
C GLY A 155 1.18 21.09 -8.56
N ASP A 156 2.07 20.79 -7.62
CA ASP A 156 3.18 21.65 -7.17
C ASP A 156 4.42 21.46 -8.06
N LYS A 157 5.61 21.90 -7.62
CA LYS A 157 6.79 21.98 -8.50
C LYS A 157 7.17 20.60 -9.02
N ILE A 158 7.29 19.60 -8.14
CA ILE A 158 7.68 18.25 -8.56
C ILE A 158 6.59 17.58 -9.39
N GLY A 159 5.33 17.74 -9.01
CA GLY A 159 4.22 17.20 -9.78
C GLY A 159 4.13 17.79 -11.18
N ARG A 160 4.35 19.09 -11.32
CA ARG A 160 4.41 19.76 -12.62
C ARG A 160 5.61 19.30 -13.44
N ALA A 161 6.79 19.15 -12.83
CA ALA A 161 7.98 18.66 -13.51
C ALA A 161 7.79 17.24 -14.09
N ILE A 162 7.15 16.35 -13.32
CA ILE A 162 6.81 15.01 -13.81
C ILE A 162 5.83 15.11 -14.99
N VAL A 163 4.74 15.88 -14.87
CA VAL A 163 3.77 15.98 -15.97
C VAL A 163 4.35 16.66 -17.19
N ASP A 164 5.24 17.65 -17.06
CA ASP A 164 5.94 18.26 -18.19
C ASP A 164 6.81 17.22 -18.92
N ALA A 165 7.55 16.38 -18.19
CA ALA A 165 8.33 15.31 -18.78
C ALA A 165 7.46 14.26 -19.49
N LEU A 166 6.33 13.89 -18.87
CA LEU A 166 5.34 12.98 -19.48
C LEU A 166 4.71 13.59 -20.75
N GLU A 167 4.38 14.88 -20.73
CA GLU A 167 3.86 15.61 -21.90
C GLU A 167 4.87 15.65 -23.04
N GLU A 168 6.14 15.90 -22.74
CA GLU A 168 7.21 15.87 -23.72
C GLU A 168 7.33 14.49 -24.37
N LYS A 169 7.24 13.42 -23.57
CA LYS A 169 7.27 12.04 -24.05
C LYS A 169 6.06 11.66 -24.89
N ALA A 170 4.86 12.03 -24.46
CA ALA A 170 3.65 11.85 -25.26
C ALA A 170 3.78 12.56 -26.61
N ASN A 171 4.30 13.79 -26.63
CA ASN A 171 4.52 14.54 -27.87
C ASN A 171 5.60 13.91 -28.78
N GLN A 172 6.55 13.15 -28.21
CA GLN A 172 7.53 12.35 -28.96
C GLN A 172 6.95 11.00 -29.46
N GLY A 173 5.69 10.69 -29.15
CA GLY A 173 5.02 9.45 -29.54
C GLY A 173 5.18 8.29 -28.57
N VAL A 174 5.75 8.51 -27.39
CA VAL A 174 5.79 7.51 -26.30
C VAL A 174 4.39 7.37 -25.72
N GLU A 175 3.92 6.14 -25.53
CA GLU A 175 2.62 5.91 -24.91
C GLU A 175 2.63 6.27 -23.43
N VAL A 176 1.77 7.19 -22.99
CA VAL A 176 1.73 7.61 -21.58
C VAL A 176 0.35 7.33 -21.00
N ARG A 177 0.30 6.59 -19.88
CA ARG A 177 -0.92 6.30 -19.12
C ARG A 177 -0.73 6.66 -17.65
N VAL A 178 -1.58 7.55 -17.15
CA VAL A 178 -1.57 8.04 -15.77
C VAL A 178 -2.86 7.67 -15.05
N LEU A 179 -2.73 6.81 -14.05
CA LEU A 179 -3.81 6.44 -13.15
C LEU A 179 -3.65 7.23 -11.84
N TYR A 180 -4.73 7.72 -11.26
CA TYR A 180 -4.65 8.49 -10.01
C TYR A 180 -5.86 8.28 -9.10
N ASP A 181 -5.66 8.29 -7.78
CA ASP A 181 -6.79 8.17 -6.84
C ASP A 181 -7.55 9.51 -6.72
N PRO A 182 -8.88 9.53 -6.87
CA PRO A 182 -9.68 10.76 -6.79
C PRO A 182 -9.59 11.53 -5.46
N VAL A 183 -9.36 10.83 -4.35
CA VAL A 183 -9.28 11.45 -3.01
C VAL A 183 -7.92 12.07 -2.79
N GLY A 184 -6.84 11.33 -3.14
CA GLY A 184 -5.47 11.84 -3.03
C GLY A 184 -5.16 12.98 -4.00
N THR A 185 -5.95 13.13 -5.07
CA THR A 185 -5.82 14.18 -6.09
C THR A 185 -6.90 15.26 -6.04
N ARG A 186 -7.71 15.32 -4.98
CA ARG A 186 -8.86 16.24 -4.85
C ARG A 186 -8.54 17.73 -5.04
N TRP A 187 -7.28 18.13 -4.88
CA TRP A 187 -6.81 19.50 -5.05
C TRP A 187 -6.37 19.83 -6.48
N MET A 188 -6.29 18.84 -7.37
CA MET A 188 -5.91 19.03 -8.76
C MET A 188 -7.07 19.63 -9.57
N THR A 189 -6.74 20.52 -10.50
CA THR A 189 -7.73 21.06 -11.44
C THR A 189 -8.08 20.01 -12.50
N ARG A 190 -9.32 20.03 -13.02
CA ARG A 190 -9.75 19.16 -14.12
C ARG A 190 -8.89 19.32 -15.38
N SER A 191 -8.22 20.46 -15.53
CA SER A 191 -7.34 20.78 -16.66
C SER A 191 -5.91 20.26 -16.50
N PHE A 192 -5.52 19.70 -15.34
CA PHE A 192 -4.13 19.37 -15.06
C PHE A 192 -3.50 18.44 -16.10
N PHE A 193 -4.24 17.41 -16.54
CA PHE A 193 -3.80 16.48 -17.60
C PHE A 193 -4.30 16.86 -19.01
N LYS A 194 -4.86 18.06 -19.20
CA LYS A 194 -5.45 18.44 -20.50
C LYS A 194 -4.40 18.49 -21.61
N LYS A 195 -3.21 19.03 -21.32
CA LYS A 195 -2.11 19.14 -22.28
C LYS A 195 -1.51 17.77 -22.60
N LEU A 196 -1.31 16.91 -21.59
CA LEU A 196 -0.96 15.50 -21.79
C LEU A 196 -1.94 14.79 -22.74
N LYS A 197 -3.25 14.96 -22.52
CA LYS A 197 -4.29 14.39 -23.39
C LYS A 197 -4.25 14.93 -24.82
N SER A 198 -3.86 16.19 -25.01
CA SER A 198 -3.73 16.77 -26.35
C SER A 198 -2.56 16.20 -27.15
N PHE A 199 -1.56 15.61 -26.49
CA PHE A 199 -0.46 14.87 -27.10
C PHE A 199 -0.72 13.36 -27.24
N GLY A 200 -1.95 12.91 -27.00
CA GLY A 200 -2.33 11.49 -27.08
C GLY A 200 -2.12 10.69 -25.80
N GLY A 201 -1.53 11.28 -24.75
CA GLY A 201 -1.43 10.65 -23.45
C GLY A 201 -2.81 10.43 -22.80
N GLN A 202 -2.91 9.46 -21.90
CA GLN A 202 -4.15 9.09 -21.24
C GLN A 202 -4.03 9.30 -19.73
N ALA A 203 -5.10 9.79 -19.11
CA ALA A 203 -5.17 9.95 -17.66
C ALA A 203 -6.59 9.74 -17.14
N CYS A 204 -6.77 8.84 -16.18
CA CYS A 204 -8.06 8.49 -15.61
C CYS A 204 -8.00 8.27 -14.08
N PRO A 205 -9.12 8.49 -13.37
CA PRO A 205 -9.23 8.17 -11.95
C PRO A 205 -9.31 6.65 -11.71
N SER A 206 -8.62 6.12 -10.69
CA SER A 206 -8.75 4.72 -10.25
C SER A 206 -10.15 4.42 -9.72
N PHE A 207 -10.73 3.31 -10.17
CA PHE A 207 -11.97 2.70 -9.62
C PHE A 207 -13.14 3.70 -9.43
N GLY A 208 -13.15 4.77 -10.23
CA GLY A 208 -14.10 5.86 -10.10
C GLY A 208 -15.37 5.62 -10.91
N GLU A 209 -16.53 5.66 -10.26
CA GLU A 209 -17.78 5.91 -10.97
C GLU A 209 -17.64 7.22 -11.76
N ARG A 210 -18.10 7.23 -13.01
CA ARG A 210 -18.02 8.33 -14.00
C ARG A 210 -18.54 9.70 -13.54
N MET A 211 -19.00 9.85 -12.29
CA MET A 211 -19.63 11.03 -11.71
C MET A 211 -18.95 11.45 -10.39
N HIS A 212 -18.13 12.51 -10.45
CA HIS A 212 -17.33 13.08 -9.35
C HIS A 212 -18.11 13.55 -8.10
N ILE A 213 -19.44 13.65 -8.13
CA ILE A 213 -20.22 14.36 -7.08
C ILE A 213 -20.80 13.41 -6.01
N LEU A 214 -20.85 12.10 -6.27
CA LEU A 214 -21.45 11.10 -5.38
C LEU A 214 -20.53 9.89 -5.18
N ASN A 215 -19.23 10.13 -4.95
CA ASN A 215 -18.28 9.06 -4.65
C ASN A 215 -18.53 8.51 -3.23
N MET A 216 -19.58 7.70 -3.08
CA MET A 216 -20.04 7.08 -1.83
C MET A 216 -19.11 5.96 -1.34
N ARG A 217 -17.88 5.85 -1.86
CA ARG A 217 -16.97 4.70 -1.58
C ARG A 217 -15.65 5.14 -0.98
N LEU A 218 -15.69 6.05 0.00
CA LEU A 218 -14.48 6.68 0.56
C LEU A 218 -13.44 5.68 1.08
N ASN A 219 -13.88 4.49 1.49
CA ASN A 219 -13.02 3.52 2.17
C ASN A 219 -12.06 2.74 1.27
N TYR A 220 -12.29 2.63 -0.04
CA TYR A 220 -11.45 1.83 -0.94
C TYR A 220 -10.61 2.76 -1.81
N ARG A 221 -9.29 2.74 -1.61
CA ARG A 221 -8.35 3.66 -2.25
C ARG A 221 -7.29 2.89 -3.02
N ASN A 222 -6.90 3.40 -4.19
CA ASN A 222 -5.70 2.91 -4.84
C ASN A 222 -4.49 3.55 -4.15
N HIS A 223 -3.90 2.83 -3.20
CA HIS A 223 -2.74 3.30 -2.45
C HIS A 223 -1.42 2.87 -3.10
N ARG A 224 -1.46 2.23 -4.27
CA ARG A 224 -0.26 1.83 -5.00
C ARG A 224 0.47 3.05 -5.56
N LYS A 225 1.79 2.94 -5.60
CA LYS A 225 2.70 3.86 -6.28
C LYS A 225 3.54 3.00 -7.19
N ILE A 226 3.20 2.97 -8.47
CA ILE A 226 3.89 2.16 -9.47
C ILE A 226 4.26 3.07 -10.63
N VAL A 227 5.52 3.02 -11.06
CA VAL A 227 5.92 3.55 -12.37
C VAL A 227 6.58 2.42 -13.14
N VAL A 228 6.15 2.20 -14.38
CA VAL A 228 6.79 1.30 -15.32
C VAL A 228 7.20 2.09 -16.56
N ILE A 229 8.47 1.98 -16.93
CA ILE A 229 9.06 2.63 -18.08
C ILE A 229 9.58 1.55 -19.03
N ASP A 230 9.02 1.53 -20.24
CA ASP A 230 9.32 0.60 -21.32
C ASP A 230 9.21 -0.90 -20.95
N GLY A 231 8.52 -1.24 -19.86
CA GLY A 231 8.47 -2.59 -19.31
C GLY A 231 9.81 -3.06 -18.73
N LYS A 232 10.79 -2.14 -18.59
CA LYS A 232 12.18 -2.44 -18.26
C LYS A 232 12.63 -1.90 -16.92
N ILE A 233 12.12 -0.73 -16.55
CA ILE A 233 12.42 -0.05 -15.29
C ILE A 233 11.11 0.09 -14.52
N GLY A 234 11.11 -0.33 -13.26
CA GLY A 234 9.98 -0.28 -12.35
C GLY A 234 10.30 0.54 -11.11
N TYR A 235 9.31 1.24 -10.57
CA TYR A 235 9.41 1.93 -9.27
C TYR A 235 8.23 1.56 -8.40
N THR A 236 8.50 1.32 -7.11
CA THR A 236 7.44 1.26 -6.09
C THR A 236 7.96 1.55 -4.68
N GLY A 237 7.10 1.92 -3.75
CA GLY A 237 7.47 2.29 -2.37
C GLY A 237 6.59 3.39 -1.80
N GLY A 238 7.02 4.05 -0.72
CA GLY A 238 6.12 4.91 0.05
C GLY A 238 5.92 6.34 -0.48
N PHE A 239 6.90 6.91 -1.19
CA PHE A 239 6.81 8.28 -1.71
C PHE A 239 5.60 8.50 -2.63
N ASN A 240 4.77 9.50 -2.32
CA ASN A 240 3.82 10.07 -3.28
C ASN A 240 4.45 11.26 -4.02
N VAL A 241 3.72 11.84 -4.98
CA VAL A 241 4.17 13.03 -5.71
C VAL A 241 3.68 14.29 -5.03
N GLY A 242 4.61 15.06 -4.46
CA GLY A 242 4.40 16.39 -3.91
C GLY A 242 5.67 16.96 -3.27
N ASP A 243 5.74 18.29 -3.17
CA ASP A 243 6.90 19.01 -2.63
C ASP A 243 7.09 18.70 -1.13
N ASP A 244 6.05 18.21 -0.44
CA ASP A 244 6.12 17.65 0.92
C ASP A 244 7.12 16.50 1.03
N TYR A 245 7.19 15.65 0.00
CA TYR A 245 8.11 14.52 -0.08
C TYR A 245 9.56 14.93 -0.38
N LEU A 246 9.80 16.20 -0.72
CA LEU A 246 11.12 16.80 -0.87
C LEU A 246 11.60 17.52 0.40
N GLY A 247 10.82 17.43 1.49
CA GLY A 247 11.08 18.17 2.72
C GLY A 247 10.69 19.65 2.64
N GLU A 248 9.96 20.09 1.60
CA GLU A 248 9.48 21.47 1.45
C GLU A 248 8.15 21.72 2.21
N TYR A 249 7.90 20.98 3.31
CA TYR A 249 6.73 21.15 4.17
C TYR A 249 7.14 21.57 5.59
N PRO A 250 7.08 22.88 5.94
CA PRO A 250 7.66 23.41 7.18
C PRO A 250 7.17 22.75 8.47
N GLU A 251 5.91 22.30 8.52
CA GLU A 251 5.33 21.72 9.73
C GLU A 251 5.84 20.28 9.99
N MET A 252 6.13 19.52 8.93
CA MET A 252 6.59 18.13 9.03
C MET A 252 8.11 18.01 9.01
N GLY A 253 8.81 18.94 8.37
CA GLY A 253 10.27 18.90 8.22
C GLY A 253 10.69 17.89 7.16
N TYR A 254 11.83 17.23 7.38
CA TYR A 254 12.36 16.21 6.46
C TYR A 254 11.37 15.05 6.33
N TRP A 255 11.04 14.65 5.10
CA TRP A 255 10.12 13.55 4.83
C TRP A 255 10.90 12.28 4.56
N ARG A 256 11.07 11.44 5.58
CA ARG A 256 11.85 10.20 5.49
C ARG A 256 10.96 9.06 5.01
N ASP A 257 11.15 8.61 3.79
CA ASP A 257 10.38 7.53 3.16
C ASP A 257 11.30 6.68 2.26
N THR A 258 10.83 5.52 1.83
CA THR A 258 11.66 4.56 1.10
C THR A 258 11.00 4.11 -0.20
N HIS A 259 11.76 4.10 -1.29
CA HIS A 259 11.35 3.60 -2.60
C HIS A 259 12.36 2.61 -3.15
N VAL A 260 11.91 1.67 -3.97
CA VAL A 260 12.76 0.82 -4.79
C VAL A 260 12.63 1.20 -6.26
N ARG A 261 13.76 1.17 -6.96
CA ARG A 261 13.85 1.15 -8.42
C ARG A 261 14.36 -0.23 -8.82
N ILE A 262 13.68 -0.85 -9.76
CA ILE A 262 13.94 -2.22 -10.20
C ILE A 262 14.28 -2.19 -11.69
N VAL A 263 15.38 -2.81 -12.08
CA VAL A 263 15.72 -3.12 -13.47
C VAL A 263 15.86 -4.64 -13.59
N GLY A 264 14.99 -5.24 -14.39
CA GLY A 264 14.94 -6.69 -14.56
C GLY A 264 13.51 -7.22 -14.72
N ASN A 265 13.37 -8.54 -14.66
CA ASN A 265 12.08 -9.20 -14.88
C ASN A 265 11.09 -8.97 -13.73
N GLY A 266 11.55 -8.48 -12.58
CA GLY A 266 10.73 -8.00 -11.46
C GLY A 266 9.84 -6.80 -11.82
N VAL A 267 10.08 -6.13 -12.95
CA VAL A 267 9.21 -5.08 -13.49
C VAL A 267 7.94 -5.64 -14.12
N LEU A 268 7.96 -6.88 -14.62
CA LEU A 268 6.83 -7.48 -15.33
C LEU A 268 5.59 -7.65 -14.42
N PRO A 269 5.73 -8.15 -13.17
CA PRO A 269 4.60 -8.14 -12.23
C PRO A 269 4.05 -6.75 -11.92
N LEU A 270 4.90 -5.71 -11.81
CA LEU A 270 4.45 -4.33 -11.61
C LEU A 270 3.64 -3.83 -12.81
N GLN A 271 4.09 -4.16 -14.02
CA GLN A 271 3.38 -3.86 -15.27
C GLN A 271 2.02 -4.56 -15.31
N THR A 272 1.98 -5.86 -14.99
CA THR A 272 0.74 -6.63 -14.90
C THR A 272 -0.24 -5.97 -13.94
N ARG A 273 0.23 -5.55 -12.76
CA ARG A 273 -0.62 -4.92 -11.76
C ARG A 273 -1.13 -3.55 -12.20
N PHE A 274 -0.29 -2.76 -12.87
CA PHE A 274 -0.73 -1.50 -13.46
C PHE A 274 -1.81 -1.72 -14.53
N LEU A 275 -1.59 -2.64 -15.47
CA LEU A 275 -2.57 -2.92 -16.53
C LEU A 275 -3.89 -3.45 -15.98
N THR A 276 -3.84 -4.27 -14.93
CA THR A 276 -5.05 -4.73 -14.21
C THR A 276 -5.85 -3.55 -13.68
N ASP A 277 -5.21 -2.64 -12.94
CA ASP A 277 -5.87 -1.48 -12.36
C ASP A 277 -6.35 -0.49 -13.44
N TRP A 278 -5.57 -0.33 -14.52
CA TRP A 278 -5.93 0.49 -15.68
C TRP A 278 -7.17 -0.05 -16.38
N ASN A 279 -7.19 -1.32 -16.75
CA ASN A 279 -8.28 -1.93 -17.49
C ASN A 279 -9.57 -2.02 -16.67
N ALA A 280 -9.47 -2.14 -15.35
CA ALA A 280 -10.60 -2.07 -14.44
C ALA A 280 -11.14 -0.63 -14.24
N SER A 281 -10.36 0.40 -14.57
CA SER A 281 -10.73 1.81 -14.36
C SER A 281 -11.06 2.56 -15.66
N ALA A 282 -10.42 2.21 -16.76
CA ALA A 282 -10.56 2.87 -18.05
C ALA A 282 -11.84 2.45 -18.77
N ASP A 283 -12.32 3.30 -19.69
CA ASP A 283 -13.41 2.92 -20.58
C ASP A 283 -12.99 1.74 -21.47
N GLU A 284 -13.94 0.90 -21.89
CA GLU A 284 -13.67 -0.30 -22.74
C GLU A 284 -12.81 0.02 -23.97
N ALA A 285 -13.02 1.18 -24.60
CA ALA A 285 -12.26 1.64 -25.77
C ALA A 285 -10.79 2.02 -25.47
N GLN A 286 -10.43 2.14 -24.19
CA GLN A 286 -9.09 2.51 -23.70
C GLN A 286 -8.41 1.36 -22.93
N GLN A 287 -9.07 0.20 -22.83
CA GLN A 287 -8.46 -1.00 -22.27
C GLN A 287 -7.30 -1.46 -23.15
N VAL A 288 -6.26 -1.99 -22.50
CA VAL A 288 -5.00 -2.39 -23.12
C VAL A 288 -4.88 -3.90 -23.00
N PRO A 289 -4.66 -4.63 -24.11
CA PRO A 289 -4.38 -6.07 -24.04
C PRO A 289 -3.02 -6.33 -23.39
N TYR A 290 -2.88 -7.53 -22.82
CA TYR A 290 -1.60 -8.01 -22.28
C TYR A 290 -0.70 -8.50 -23.41
N ASP A 291 -0.19 -7.57 -24.23
CA ASP A 291 0.65 -7.89 -25.38
C ASP A 291 2.15 -7.95 -25.01
N ASN A 292 2.89 -8.86 -25.66
CA ASN A 292 4.34 -9.07 -25.44
C ASN A 292 5.19 -7.79 -25.55
N GLN A 293 4.74 -6.78 -26.30
CA GLN A 293 5.45 -5.50 -26.40
C GLN A 293 5.56 -4.74 -25.07
N TYR A 294 4.64 -5.01 -24.12
CA TYR A 294 4.64 -4.42 -22.78
C TYR A 294 5.42 -5.25 -21.77
N PHE A 295 5.79 -6.49 -22.13
CA PHE A 295 6.45 -7.45 -21.27
C PHE A 295 7.80 -7.91 -21.85
N PRO A 296 8.74 -6.99 -22.14
CA PRO A 296 10.03 -7.38 -22.67
C PRO A 296 10.81 -8.15 -21.60
N ILE A 297 11.12 -9.40 -21.87
CA ILE A 297 12.04 -10.16 -21.02
C ILE A 297 13.44 -9.55 -21.11
N GLN A 298 14.03 -9.32 -19.95
CA GLN A 298 15.37 -8.75 -19.82
C GLN A 298 16.38 -9.81 -19.41
N GLU A 299 17.57 -9.72 -20.00
CA GLU A 299 18.76 -10.39 -19.46
C GLU A 299 19.46 -9.40 -18.55
N THR A 300 19.34 -9.59 -17.24
CA THR A 300 19.99 -8.75 -16.24
C THR A 300 21.05 -9.53 -15.50
N THR A 301 22.09 -8.83 -15.05
CA THR A 301 23.21 -9.40 -14.26
C THR A 301 23.12 -9.02 -12.80
N GLY A 302 21.92 -8.64 -12.34
CA GLY A 302 21.68 -8.29 -10.95
C GLY A 302 21.82 -9.49 -10.03
N ASP A 303 21.79 -9.22 -8.72
CA ASP A 303 21.98 -10.21 -7.66
C ASP A 303 20.77 -10.32 -6.72
N VAL A 304 19.61 -9.80 -7.15
CA VAL A 304 18.42 -9.70 -6.31
C VAL A 304 17.28 -10.59 -6.83
N ASP A 305 16.95 -11.59 -6.01
CA ASP A 305 15.74 -12.38 -6.16
C ASP A 305 14.59 -11.68 -5.44
N LEU A 306 13.45 -11.50 -6.12
CA LEU A 306 12.30 -10.79 -5.54
C LEU A 306 10.94 -11.30 -6.05
N GLN A 307 9.90 -11.01 -5.28
CA GLN A 307 8.49 -11.16 -5.63
C GLN A 307 7.76 -9.85 -5.40
N ILE A 308 6.98 -9.44 -6.39
CA ILE A 308 6.02 -8.33 -6.24
C ILE A 308 4.70 -8.94 -5.78
N VAL A 309 4.20 -8.47 -4.65
CA VAL A 309 2.97 -8.99 -4.05
C VAL A 309 2.00 -7.83 -3.90
N SER A 310 0.77 -8.06 -4.32
CA SER A 310 -0.29 -7.06 -4.20
C SER A 310 -1.36 -7.52 -3.24
N SER A 311 -2.04 -6.57 -2.60
CA SER A 311 -3.23 -6.85 -1.81
C SER A 311 -4.27 -5.78 -2.09
N GLY A 312 -5.52 -6.12 -1.80
CA GLY A 312 -6.63 -5.22 -2.02
C GLY A 312 -7.95 -5.82 -1.56
N PRO A 313 -9.01 -4.99 -1.52
CA PRO A 313 -10.37 -5.41 -1.17
C PRO A 313 -11.00 -6.39 -2.17
N ASP A 314 -10.33 -6.62 -3.30
CA ASP A 314 -10.64 -7.63 -4.30
C ASP A 314 -10.31 -9.06 -3.82
N SER A 315 -9.47 -9.24 -2.80
CA SER A 315 -9.08 -10.54 -2.25
C SER A 315 -9.39 -10.66 -0.76
N THR A 316 -9.80 -11.86 -0.32
CA THR A 316 -9.93 -12.20 1.11
C THR A 316 -8.62 -12.71 1.71
N GLU A 317 -7.57 -12.90 0.89
CA GLU A 317 -6.33 -13.54 1.31
C GLU A 317 -5.41 -12.65 2.13
N GLN A 318 -5.46 -11.32 1.93
CA GLN A 318 -4.60 -10.35 2.62
C GLN A 318 -3.11 -10.71 2.47
N GLN A 319 -2.67 -10.87 1.23
CA GLN A 319 -1.40 -11.49 0.85
C GLN A 319 -0.19 -10.80 1.50
N ILE A 320 -0.13 -9.47 1.50
CA ILE A 320 0.96 -8.70 2.12
C ILE A 320 0.99 -8.93 3.63
N LYS A 321 -0.16 -8.95 4.31
CA LYS A 321 -0.26 -9.24 5.74
C LYS A 321 0.29 -10.63 6.07
N LYS A 322 -0.13 -11.64 5.30
CA LYS A 322 0.39 -13.02 5.46
C LYS A 322 1.89 -13.09 5.20
N GLY A 323 2.39 -12.31 4.25
CA GLY A 323 3.82 -12.12 3.99
C GLY A 323 4.56 -11.57 5.22
N PHE A 324 4.07 -10.49 5.83
CA PHE A 324 4.67 -9.93 7.05
C PHE A 324 4.63 -10.90 8.22
N ILE A 325 3.50 -11.56 8.48
CA ILE A 325 3.39 -12.60 9.52
C ILE A 325 4.42 -13.70 9.28
N LYS A 326 4.56 -14.17 8.03
CA LYS A 326 5.50 -15.24 7.70
C LYS A 326 6.95 -14.78 7.88
N MET A 327 7.31 -13.57 7.47
CA MET A 327 8.63 -13.00 7.70
C MET A 327 8.97 -12.96 9.20
N ILE A 328 8.09 -12.40 10.03
CA ILE A 328 8.29 -12.31 11.48
C ILE A 328 8.39 -13.70 12.11
N SER A 329 7.55 -14.65 11.66
CA SER A 329 7.56 -16.03 12.17
C SER A 329 8.80 -16.84 11.78
N LEU A 330 9.51 -16.43 10.71
CA LEU A 330 10.76 -17.05 10.27
C LEU A 330 12.00 -16.45 10.95
N ALA A 331 11.85 -15.31 11.64
CA ALA A 331 12.93 -14.59 12.27
C ALA A 331 13.61 -15.42 13.36
N ARG A 332 14.93 -15.36 13.41
CA ARG A 332 15.76 -16.08 14.38
C ARG A 332 16.57 -15.14 15.26
N GLU A 333 16.93 -13.97 14.75
CA GLU A 333 17.80 -13.02 15.41
C GLU A 333 17.08 -11.69 15.60
N SER A 334 16.55 -11.10 14.51
CA SER A 334 15.99 -9.75 14.59
C SER A 334 14.93 -9.42 13.55
N VAL A 335 14.06 -8.48 13.91
CA VAL A 335 13.04 -7.89 13.04
C VAL A 335 13.09 -6.37 13.18
N TYR A 336 13.25 -5.66 12.06
CA TYR A 336 13.22 -4.19 12.03
C TYR A 336 12.06 -3.70 11.18
N ILE A 337 11.14 -2.94 11.78
CA ILE A 337 9.96 -2.39 11.13
C ILE A 337 10.03 -0.86 11.15
N GLN A 338 9.73 -0.21 10.02
CA GLN A 338 9.41 1.21 9.96
C GLN A 338 8.01 1.38 9.37
N THR A 339 7.18 2.18 10.04
CA THR A 339 5.82 2.44 9.58
C THR A 339 5.31 3.81 10.06
N PRO A 340 4.62 4.60 9.22
CA PRO A 340 3.97 5.82 9.71
C PRO A 340 2.79 5.51 10.64
N TYR A 341 2.08 4.41 10.38
CA TYR A 341 0.86 4.04 11.08
C TYR A 341 0.97 2.61 11.60
N LEU A 342 0.97 2.49 12.92
CA LEU A 342 1.07 1.21 13.63
C LEU A 342 -0.31 0.89 14.22
N VAL A 343 -1.17 0.30 13.41
CA VAL A 343 -2.51 -0.14 13.84
C VAL A 343 -2.72 -1.60 13.40
N PRO A 344 -1.83 -2.52 13.79
CA PRO A 344 -1.89 -3.91 13.36
C PRO A 344 -3.15 -4.62 13.87
N ASP A 345 -3.55 -5.68 13.16
CA ASP A 345 -4.58 -6.60 13.66
C ASP A 345 -4.01 -7.58 14.70
N ASP A 346 -4.91 -8.30 15.37
CA ASP A 346 -4.54 -9.23 16.44
C ASP A 346 -3.57 -10.31 15.97
N ALA A 347 -3.63 -10.73 14.71
CA ALA A 347 -2.74 -11.75 14.17
C ALA A 347 -1.30 -11.25 14.06
N VAL A 348 -1.10 -10.01 13.58
CA VAL A 348 0.23 -9.38 13.52
C VAL A 348 0.77 -9.12 14.93
N LEU A 349 -0.07 -8.63 15.85
CA LEU A 349 0.31 -8.40 17.25
C LEU A 349 0.76 -9.68 17.94
N GLU A 350 -0.02 -10.75 17.83
CA GLU A 350 0.30 -12.06 18.41
C GLU A 350 1.62 -12.60 17.83
N THR A 351 1.84 -12.42 16.53
CA THR A 351 3.09 -12.87 15.88
C THR A 351 4.30 -12.11 16.43
N ILE A 352 4.17 -10.80 16.66
CA ILE A 352 5.22 -9.98 17.26
C ILE A 352 5.47 -10.38 18.73
N ASP A 353 4.42 -10.65 19.50
CA ASP A 353 4.55 -11.13 20.88
C ASP A 353 5.30 -12.47 20.91
N ILE A 354 4.88 -13.45 20.11
CA ILE A 354 5.54 -14.75 20.00
C ILE A 354 7.02 -14.60 19.64
N ALA A 355 7.35 -13.77 18.65
CA ALA A 355 8.74 -13.53 18.26
C ALA A 355 9.56 -12.92 19.42
N SER A 356 9.03 -11.87 20.05
CA SER A 356 9.66 -11.19 21.18
C SER A 356 9.89 -12.15 22.37
N LYS A 357 8.89 -12.97 22.72
CA LYS A 357 9.01 -13.99 23.78
C LYS A 357 9.92 -15.16 23.41
N SER A 358 10.16 -15.39 22.12
CA SER A 358 11.09 -16.40 21.63
C SER A 358 12.55 -15.92 21.62
N GLY A 359 12.82 -14.67 22.03
CA GLY A 359 14.16 -14.09 22.10
C GLY A 359 14.63 -13.41 20.82
N VAL A 360 13.74 -13.19 19.85
CA VAL A 360 14.03 -12.39 18.66
C VAL A 360 13.99 -10.91 19.02
N GLU A 361 14.99 -10.14 18.60
CA GLU A 361 15.03 -8.69 18.81
C GLU A 361 14.09 -7.97 17.84
N VAL A 362 12.93 -7.52 18.34
CA VAL A 362 11.95 -6.81 17.53
C VAL A 362 12.06 -5.31 17.74
N HIS A 363 12.37 -4.57 16.69
CA HIS A 363 12.48 -3.12 16.66
C HIS A 363 11.41 -2.51 15.75
N VAL A 364 10.67 -1.51 16.25
CA VAL A 364 9.62 -0.81 15.50
C VAL A 364 9.84 0.68 15.57
N MET A 365 9.95 1.35 14.43
CA MET A 365 10.12 2.80 14.35
C MET A 365 8.85 3.47 13.83
N ILE A 366 8.37 4.49 14.55
CA ILE A 366 7.17 5.26 14.25
C ILE A 366 7.44 6.78 14.30
N PRO A 367 6.64 7.63 13.64
CA PRO A 367 6.85 9.08 13.65
C PRO A 367 6.63 9.71 15.03
N ASN A 368 7.25 10.87 15.29
CA ASN A 368 7.03 11.69 16.50
C ASN A 368 5.79 12.60 16.45
N LYS A 369 5.16 12.77 15.29
CA LYS A 369 4.13 13.81 15.08
C LYS A 369 2.95 13.28 14.26
N PRO A 370 1.73 13.82 14.50
CA PRO A 370 0.55 13.46 13.75
C PRO A 370 0.48 14.20 12.41
N ASP A 371 0.25 13.46 11.33
CA ASP A 371 -0.33 13.99 10.08
C ASP A 371 -1.87 13.81 10.04
N HIS A 372 -2.37 12.85 10.81
CA HIS A 372 -3.78 12.62 11.06
C HIS A 372 -4.09 12.50 12.56
N PRO A 373 -5.14 13.18 13.08
CA PRO A 373 -5.35 13.35 14.52
C PRO A 373 -5.68 12.06 15.27
N PHE A 374 -6.39 11.11 14.65
CA PHE A 374 -6.78 9.85 15.30
C PHE A 374 -5.74 8.74 15.10
N ILE A 375 -5.13 8.66 13.91
CA ILE A 375 -4.19 7.57 13.56
C ILE A 375 -2.96 7.61 14.45
N TYR A 376 -2.40 8.80 14.71
CA TYR A 376 -1.23 8.93 15.56
C TYR A 376 -1.50 8.48 17.01
N GLN A 377 -2.66 8.83 17.56
CA GLN A 377 -3.03 8.41 18.92
C GLN A 377 -3.29 6.89 18.99
N ALA A 378 -3.87 6.29 17.96
CA ALA A 378 -3.98 4.83 17.86
C ALA A 378 -2.60 4.18 17.77
N THR A 379 -1.70 4.72 16.93
CA THR A 379 -0.30 4.27 16.79
C THR A 379 0.41 4.24 18.14
N LEU A 380 0.32 5.30 18.94
CA LEU A 380 0.89 5.32 20.28
C LEU A 380 0.29 4.25 21.20
N SER A 381 -1.03 4.00 21.10
CA SER A 381 -1.67 2.93 21.89
C SER A 381 -1.13 1.53 21.56
N TYR A 382 -0.86 1.23 20.29
CA TYR A 382 -0.30 -0.07 19.90
C TYR A 382 1.20 -0.12 20.19
N ALA A 383 1.92 1.00 20.08
CA ALA A 383 3.31 1.11 20.49
C ALA A 383 3.50 0.74 21.97
N GLU A 384 2.64 1.24 22.86
CA GLU A 384 2.62 0.86 24.28
C GLU A 384 2.47 -0.66 24.45
N GLN A 385 1.54 -1.27 23.71
CA GLN A 385 1.31 -2.71 23.75
C GLN A 385 2.53 -3.51 23.26
N LEU A 386 3.23 -3.04 22.23
CA LEU A 386 4.47 -3.69 21.76
C LEU A 386 5.61 -3.60 22.78
N VAL A 387 5.75 -2.47 23.48
CA VAL A 387 6.72 -2.32 24.56
C VAL A 387 6.44 -3.32 25.70
N GLU A 388 5.16 -3.55 26.03
CA GLU A 388 4.76 -4.58 27.02
C GLU A 388 5.11 -6.01 26.57
N TYR A 389 5.09 -6.29 25.27
CA TYR A 389 5.52 -7.57 24.70
C TYR A 389 7.04 -7.77 24.75
N GLY A 390 7.80 -6.69 24.91
CA GLY A 390 9.26 -6.69 24.94
C GLY A 390 9.90 -6.27 23.62
N ALA A 391 9.13 -5.72 22.69
CA ALA A 391 9.67 -5.08 21.50
C ALA A 391 10.21 -3.69 21.82
N HIS A 392 11.26 -3.29 21.11
CA HIS A 392 11.85 -1.96 21.19
C HIS A 392 11.14 -1.01 20.24
N VAL A 393 10.38 -0.06 20.77
CA VAL A 393 9.70 0.95 19.94
C VAL A 393 10.49 2.25 19.95
N HIS A 394 10.81 2.78 18.78
CA HIS A 394 11.60 3.99 18.58
C HIS A 394 10.74 5.08 17.94
N ILE A 395 10.75 6.27 18.53
CA ILE A 395 10.04 7.45 18.03
C ILE A 395 11.02 8.31 17.23
N TYR A 396 10.81 8.40 15.92
CA TYR A 396 11.66 9.16 15.01
C TYR A 396 11.40 10.67 15.11
N ASP A 397 12.44 11.43 15.46
CA ASP A 397 12.43 12.88 15.69
C ASP A 397 13.17 13.68 14.59
N GLY A 398 13.73 13.01 13.58
CA GLY A 398 14.44 13.65 12.46
C GLY A 398 13.56 14.34 11.41
N GLY A 399 12.23 14.34 11.59
CA GLY A 399 11.27 14.80 10.58
C GLY A 399 9.96 14.05 10.69
N PHE A 400 9.36 13.67 9.55
CA PHE A 400 8.22 12.76 9.49
C PHE A 400 8.64 11.44 8.86
N LEU A 401 8.52 10.35 9.63
CA LEU A 401 8.80 9.00 9.17
C LEU A 401 7.58 8.44 8.44
N HIS A 402 7.75 8.15 7.16
CA HIS A 402 6.72 7.59 6.29
C HIS A 402 7.19 6.32 5.56
N ALA A 403 8.34 5.73 5.94
CA ALA A 403 8.79 4.46 5.38
C ALA A 403 7.82 3.30 5.73
N LYS A 404 7.69 2.30 4.84
CA LYS A 404 6.90 1.06 5.04
C LYS A 404 7.79 -0.14 4.76
N THR A 405 8.58 -0.50 5.75
CA THR A 405 9.64 -1.49 5.55
C THR A 405 9.66 -2.49 6.67
N ILE A 406 10.02 -3.73 6.33
CA ILE A 406 10.35 -4.78 7.29
C ILE A 406 11.64 -5.48 6.83
N ILE A 407 12.58 -5.64 7.74
CA ILE A 407 13.82 -6.42 7.59
C ILE A 407 13.76 -7.58 8.56
N VAL A 408 14.18 -8.77 8.14
CA VAL A 408 14.31 -9.95 9.01
C VAL A 408 15.68 -10.58 8.83
N ASP A 409 16.38 -10.76 9.96
CA ASP A 409 17.67 -11.44 10.08
C ASP A 409 18.75 -10.96 9.10
N ASP A 410 18.68 -9.72 8.63
CA ASP A 410 19.55 -9.20 7.56
C ASP A 410 19.59 -10.06 6.28
N GLU A 411 18.56 -10.88 6.06
CA GLU A 411 18.45 -11.80 4.91
C GLU A 411 17.31 -11.44 3.96
N MET A 412 16.23 -10.88 4.51
CA MET A 412 14.99 -10.59 3.78
C MET A 412 14.52 -9.18 4.07
N LEU A 413 14.00 -8.52 3.03
CA LEU A 413 13.55 -7.14 3.09
C LEU A 413 12.24 -6.99 2.31
N SER A 414 11.26 -6.30 2.88
CA SER A 414 10.09 -5.82 2.15
C SER A 414 10.04 -4.29 2.16
N ILE A 415 9.83 -3.71 0.98
CA ILE A 415 9.57 -2.28 0.79
C ILE A 415 8.34 -2.14 -0.09
N GLY A 416 7.42 -1.26 0.28
CA GLY A 416 6.21 -1.06 -0.52
C GLY A 416 5.33 0.07 -0.04
N THR A 417 4.03 -0.09 -0.30
CA THR A 417 3.03 0.93 -0.01
C THR A 417 2.21 0.64 1.25
N ALA A 418 2.17 -0.63 1.68
CA ALA A 418 1.35 -1.07 2.81
C ALA A 418 1.94 -0.66 4.17
N ASN A 419 1.15 0.06 4.97
CA ASN A 419 1.46 0.31 6.37
C ASN A 419 1.23 -0.96 7.22
N PHE A 420 1.67 -0.92 8.48
CA PHE A 420 1.31 -1.91 9.48
C PHE A 420 -0.04 -1.55 10.12
N ASP A 421 -1.07 -1.38 9.29
CA ASP A 421 -2.44 -1.06 9.71
C ASP A 421 -3.50 -1.96 9.04
N ILE A 422 -4.67 -2.07 9.69
CA ILE A 422 -5.80 -2.87 9.20
C ILE A 422 -6.25 -2.39 7.82
N ARG A 423 -6.23 -1.08 7.58
CA ARG A 423 -6.65 -0.48 6.32
C ARG A 423 -5.79 -0.89 5.13
N SER A 424 -4.47 -0.87 5.23
CA SER A 424 -3.54 -1.36 4.21
C SER A 424 -3.69 -2.86 4.00
N PHE A 425 -3.95 -3.63 5.06
CA PHE A 425 -4.13 -5.08 4.94
C PHE A 425 -5.46 -5.52 4.30
N LYS A 426 -6.53 -4.72 4.41
CA LYS A 426 -7.90 -5.15 4.03
C LYS A 426 -8.62 -4.22 3.04
N LEU A 427 -8.39 -2.91 3.11
CA LEU A 427 -9.24 -1.91 2.46
C LEU A 427 -8.56 -1.19 1.30
N ASN A 428 -7.26 -0.91 1.39
CA ASN A 428 -6.53 -0.27 0.32
C ASN A 428 -5.99 -1.30 -0.68
N PHE A 429 -5.91 -0.89 -1.94
CA PHE A 429 -5.05 -1.57 -2.90
C PHE A 429 -3.60 -1.18 -2.62
N GLU A 430 -2.77 -2.16 -2.32
CA GLU A 430 -1.36 -2.00 -1.94
C GLU A 430 -0.46 -2.88 -2.83
N VAL A 431 0.83 -2.57 -2.84
CA VAL A 431 1.87 -3.35 -3.51
C VAL A 431 3.17 -3.28 -2.72
N ASN A 432 3.81 -4.43 -2.54
CA ASN A 432 5.09 -4.56 -1.86
C ASN A 432 6.06 -5.40 -2.68
N THR A 433 7.34 -5.04 -2.62
CA THR A 433 8.45 -5.82 -3.16
C THR A 433 9.07 -6.60 -2.01
N PHE A 434 8.96 -7.92 -2.05
CA PHE A 434 9.65 -8.83 -1.13
C PHE A 434 10.96 -9.29 -1.79
N MET A 435 12.09 -8.97 -1.17
CA MET A 435 13.43 -9.19 -1.70
C MET A 435 14.20 -10.16 -0.80
N TYR A 436 14.91 -11.09 -1.44
CA TYR A 436 15.65 -12.17 -0.81
C TYR A 436 17.16 -11.97 -1.02
N SER A 437 17.70 -10.86 -0.52
CA SER A 437 19.10 -10.46 -0.71
C SER A 437 19.69 -9.94 0.60
N GLU A 438 20.70 -10.66 1.11
CA GLU A 438 21.43 -10.28 2.32
C GLU A 438 22.13 -8.94 2.17
N LYS A 439 22.78 -8.72 1.03
CA LYS A 439 23.47 -7.47 0.73
C LYS A 439 22.53 -6.26 0.79
N LEU A 440 21.32 -6.37 0.23
CA LEU A 440 20.34 -5.29 0.30
C LEU A 440 19.73 -5.13 1.69
N ALA A 441 19.43 -6.24 2.36
CA ALA A 441 18.88 -6.22 3.71
C ALA A 441 19.87 -5.55 4.69
N GLN A 442 21.15 -5.92 4.65
CA GLN A 442 22.22 -5.29 5.44
C GLN A 442 22.41 -3.81 5.09
N ALA A 443 22.39 -3.46 3.80
CA ALA A 443 22.50 -2.05 3.38
C ALA A 443 21.34 -1.22 3.93
N TYR A 444 20.12 -1.75 3.87
CA TYR A 444 18.95 -1.07 4.42
C TYR A 444 18.91 -1.07 5.95
N HIS A 445 19.43 -2.11 6.60
CA HIS A 445 19.60 -2.14 8.05
C HIS A 445 20.59 -1.05 8.51
N ALA A 446 21.68 -0.81 7.78
CA ALA A 446 22.56 0.33 8.06
C ALA A 446 21.82 1.68 7.95
N GLN A 447 20.92 1.83 6.98
CA GLN A 447 20.04 3.00 6.88
C GLN A 447 19.09 3.10 8.08
N TYR A 448 18.47 2.00 8.52
CA TYR A 448 17.64 1.98 9.72
C TYR A 448 18.42 2.47 10.95
N MET A 449 19.66 1.99 11.12
CA MET A 449 20.54 2.40 12.20
C MET A 449 20.93 3.89 12.11
N SER A 450 21.04 4.43 10.89
CA SER A 450 21.21 5.87 10.69
C SER A 450 19.95 6.65 11.09
N ASP A 451 18.76 6.14 10.77
CA ASP A 451 17.49 6.76 11.18
C ASP A 451 17.34 6.72 12.72
N LEU A 452 17.81 5.65 13.37
CA LEU A 452 17.79 5.45 14.82
C LEU A 452 18.60 6.52 15.58
N GLN A 453 19.65 7.08 14.98
CA GLN A 453 20.41 8.19 15.58
C GLN A 453 19.57 9.46 15.76
N HIS A 454 18.45 9.58 15.04
CA HIS A 454 17.48 10.66 15.15
C HIS A 454 16.18 10.21 15.83
N ALA A 455 16.22 9.12 16.60
CA ALA A 455 15.08 8.59 17.31
C ALA A 455 15.38 8.43 18.81
N TYR A 456 14.32 8.35 19.61
CA TYR A 456 14.42 7.99 21.02
C TYR A 456 13.53 6.77 21.30
N GLU A 457 13.96 5.93 22.24
CA GLU A 457 13.21 4.74 22.62
C GLU A 457 11.99 5.11 23.49
N LEU A 458 10.82 4.55 23.17
CA LEU A 458 9.62 4.64 23.96
C LEU A 458 9.73 3.70 25.16
N THR A 459 10.20 4.22 26.29
CA THR A 459 10.41 3.41 27.49
C THR A 459 9.14 3.26 28.34
N PRO A 460 9.05 2.22 29.19
CA PRO A 460 7.98 2.09 30.18
C PRO A 460 7.81 3.34 31.07
N ASP A 461 8.90 4.04 31.38
CA ASP A 461 8.86 5.27 32.17
C ASP A 461 8.18 6.42 31.42
N ILE A 462 8.40 6.55 30.10
CA ILE A 462 7.68 7.54 29.27
C ILE A 462 6.18 7.22 29.28
N ILE A 463 5.83 5.95 29.07
CA ILE A 463 4.43 5.48 29.03
C ILE A 463 3.73 5.71 30.37
N ALA A 464 4.41 5.43 31.49
CA ALA A 464 3.88 5.65 32.83
C ALA A 464 3.54 7.13 33.10
N ASN A 465 4.26 8.06 32.45
CA ASN A 465 4.08 9.49 32.63
C ASN A 465 2.98 10.12 31.74
N TYR A 466 2.35 9.36 30.83
CA TYR A 466 1.21 9.88 30.05
C TYR A 466 0.05 10.31 30.94
N SER A 467 -0.45 11.52 30.68
CA SER A 467 -1.59 12.09 31.38
C SER A 467 -2.87 11.27 31.13
N LEU A 468 -3.85 11.40 32.03
CA LEU A 468 -5.16 10.77 31.86
C LEU A 468 -5.85 11.18 30.55
N TRP A 469 -5.59 12.40 30.07
CA TRP A 469 -6.13 12.87 28.79
C TRP A 469 -5.44 12.24 27.58
N GLU A 470 -4.12 12.02 27.63
CA GLU A 470 -3.39 11.31 26.57
C GLU A 470 -3.86 9.86 26.47
N ARG A 471 -3.92 9.16 27.62
CA ARG A 471 -4.46 7.80 27.70
C ARG A 471 -5.89 7.71 27.16
N PHE A 472 -6.74 8.68 27.49
CA PHE A 472 -8.09 8.74 26.94
C PHE A 472 -8.09 8.87 25.41
N LYS A 473 -7.30 9.79 24.84
CA LYS A 473 -7.22 9.97 23.37
C LYS A 473 -6.74 8.71 22.66
N GLN A 474 -5.71 8.04 23.19
CA GLN A 474 -5.17 6.80 22.66
C GLN A 474 -6.23 5.69 22.64
N GLN A 475 -6.86 5.42 23.79
CA GLN A 475 -7.90 4.39 23.91
C GLN A 475 -9.15 4.71 23.06
N PHE A 476 -9.55 5.98 23.03
CA PHE A 476 -10.66 6.41 22.17
C PHE A 476 -10.33 6.22 20.69
N SER A 477 -9.11 6.53 20.27
CA SER A 477 -8.68 6.39 18.87
C SER A 477 -8.60 4.92 18.44
N ARG A 478 -8.26 4.01 19.35
CA ARG A 478 -8.27 2.55 19.12
C ARG A 478 -9.65 2.00 18.75
N LEU A 479 -10.74 2.68 19.11
CA LEU A 479 -12.10 2.29 18.68
C LEU A 479 -12.29 2.42 17.17
N PHE A 480 -11.46 3.22 16.51
CA PHE A 480 -11.52 3.43 15.06
C PHE A 480 -10.57 2.50 14.28
N SER A 481 -9.73 1.68 14.95
CA SER A 481 -8.76 0.80 14.29
C SER A 481 -9.29 0.01 13.09
N PRO A 482 -10.53 -0.54 13.08
CA PRO A 482 -11.04 -1.30 11.93
C PRO A 482 -11.14 -0.51 10.61
N ILE A 483 -11.11 0.82 10.67
CA ILE A 483 -11.18 1.71 9.49
C ILE A 483 -9.90 2.54 9.27
N LEU A 484 -8.97 2.51 10.23
CA LEU A 484 -7.72 3.25 10.21
C LEU A 484 -6.62 2.50 9.46
#